data_AF-A0A1J3EKX6-F1
#
_entry.id   AF-A0A1J3EKX6-F1
#
_cell.length_a   1.000
_cell.length_b   1.000
_cell.length_c   1.000
_cell.angle_alpha   90.00
_cell.angle_beta   90.00
_cell.angle_gamma   90.00
#
_symmetry.space_group_name_H-M   'P 1'
#
loop_
_entity.id
_entity.type
_entity.pdbx_description
1 polymer ?
#
loop_
_entity_poly.entity_id
_entity_poly.type
_entity_poly.pdbx_seq_one_letter_code
_entity_poly.pdbx_strand_id
1 'polypeptide(L)'
;SALRACQELDYVGNLFGRQIHGLMFKLSYSVDPVVSNVLISMYWKCIGSLSCALRAFDDIEVKNSVSWNSIISVYSQNGNVRSAFKMFSSMQCDHSRPTEYTFG
;
A
#
# COMPACT_ATOMS: atom_id res chain seq x y z
N SER A 1 -9.72 11.02 -5.79
CA SER A 1 -9.29 11.54 -4.48
C SER A 1 -7.98 12.30 -4.64
N ALA A 2 -7.63 13.18 -3.70
CA ALA A 2 -6.39 13.97 -3.75
C ALA A 2 -5.12 13.10 -3.91
N LEU A 3 -5.07 11.95 -3.21
CA LEU A 3 -3.94 11.01 -3.32
C LEU A 3 -3.80 10.37 -4.71
N ARG A 4 -4.90 10.11 -5.43
CA ARG A 4 -4.81 9.62 -6.81
C ARG A 4 -4.27 10.69 -7.75
N ALA A 5 -4.71 11.94 -7.59
CA ALA A 5 -4.14 13.06 -8.35
C ALA A 5 -2.64 13.24 -8.07
N CYS A 6 -2.19 12.97 -6.85
CA CYS A 6 -0.77 12.97 -6.50
C CYS A 6 0.05 11.89 -7.24
N GLN A 7 -0.56 10.82 -7.75
CA GLN A 7 0.17 9.80 -8.51
C GLN A 7 0.48 10.23 -9.94
N GLU A 8 -0.27 11.20 -10.48
CA GLU A 8 -0.15 11.71 -11.86
C GLU A 8 0.79 12.93 -11.97
N LEU A 9 1.29 13.44 -10.85
CA LEU A 9 2.05 14.71 -10.77
C LEU A 9 3.53 14.51 -10.42
N ASP A 10 4.09 13.32 -10.70
CA ASP A 10 5.48 12.94 -10.48
C ASP A 10 6.04 13.40 -9.11
N TYR A 11 7.17 14.13 -9.12
CA TYR A 11 7.85 14.62 -7.93
C TYR A 11 6.97 15.53 -7.07
N VAL A 12 6.17 16.39 -7.70
CA VAL A 12 5.28 17.34 -7.00
C VAL A 12 4.16 16.57 -6.31
N GLY A 13 3.59 15.59 -7.01
CA GLY A 13 2.59 14.68 -6.47
C GLY A 13 3.11 13.89 -5.25
N ASN A 14 4.34 13.39 -5.32
CA ASN A 14 4.99 12.70 -4.20
C ASN A 14 5.11 13.53 -2.92
N LEU A 15 5.42 14.83 -3.06
CA LEU A 15 5.48 15.76 -1.93
C LEU A 15 4.12 15.93 -1.27
N PHE A 16 3.08 16.20 -2.07
CA PHE A 16 1.71 16.36 -1.57
C PHE A 16 1.18 15.08 -0.93
N GLY A 17 1.41 13.92 -1.55
CA GLY A 17 0.99 12.64 -1.01
C GLY A 17 1.60 12.34 0.37
N ARG A 18 2.87 12.67 0.58
CA ARG A 18 3.52 12.56 1.90
C ARG A 18 2.93 13.52 2.93
N GLN A 19 2.63 14.76 2.53
CA GLN A 19 2.00 15.74 3.43
C GLN A 19 0.60 15.29 3.84
N ILE A 20 -0.20 14.79 2.89
CA ILE A 20 -1.52 14.23 3.16
C ILE A 20 -1.41 13.04 4.14
N HIS A 21 -0.51 12.10 3.88
CA HIS A 21 -0.31 10.95 4.79
C HIS A 21 0.10 11.40 6.21
N GLY A 22 1.02 12.36 6.32
CA GLY A 22 1.42 12.91 7.62
C GLY A 22 0.28 13.63 8.35
N LEU A 23 -0.59 14.32 7.61
CA LEU A 23 -1.79 14.95 8.18
C LEU A 23 -2.79 13.91 8.68
N MET A 24 -3.04 12.85 7.91
CA MET A 24 -3.93 11.76 8.32
C MET A 24 -3.47 11.11 9.63
N PHE A 25 -2.16 10.87 9.77
CA PHE A 25 -1.57 10.34 10.99
C PHE A 25 -1.74 11.29 12.18
N LYS A 26 -1.46 12.59 11.99
CA LYS A 26 -1.58 13.60 13.07
C LYS A 26 -3.00 13.78 13.59
N LEU A 27 -3.99 13.58 12.72
CA LEU A 27 -5.41 13.77 13.06
C LEU A 27 -6.07 12.49 13.60
N SER A 28 -5.30 11.42 13.80
CA SER A 28 -5.78 10.11 14.26
C SER A 28 -6.97 9.59 13.44
N TYR A 29 -7.02 9.93 12.15
CA TYR A 29 -8.04 9.36 11.28
C TYR A 29 -7.77 7.87 11.13
N SER A 30 -8.79 7.06 11.39
CA SER A 30 -8.79 5.66 10.95
C SER A 30 -8.53 5.66 9.45
N VAL A 31 -7.37 5.16 9.03
CA VAL A 31 -7.01 5.17 7.61
C VAL A 31 -7.89 4.14 6.93
N ASP A 32 -8.87 4.64 6.17
CA ASP A 32 -9.74 3.81 5.36
C ASP A 32 -8.89 2.88 4.47
N PRO A 33 -9.21 1.58 4.37
CA PRO A 33 -8.42 0.63 3.59
C PRO A 33 -8.20 1.07 2.14
N VAL A 34 -9.15 1.78 1.52
CA VAL A 34 -9.00 2.33 0.16
C VAL A 34 -7.90 3.38 0.14
N VAL A 35 -7.82 4.24 1.16
CA VAL A 35 -6.77 5.26 1.27
C VAL A 35 -5.41 4.62 1.46
N SER A 36 -5.28 3.63 2.35
CA SER A 36 -4.02 2.91 2.54
C SER A 36 -3.54 2.22 1.27
N ASN A 37 -4.44 1.62 0.49
CA ASN A 37 -4.08 0.99 -0.78
C ASN A 37 -3.51 2.00 -1.79
N VAL A 38 -4.10 3.20 -1.84
CA VAL A 38 -3.56 4.29 -2.69
C VAL A 38 -2.19 4.75 -2.17
N LEU A 39 -1.99 4.85 -0.85
CA LEU A 39 -0.70 5.20 -0.26
C LEU A 39 0.38 4.15 -0.54
N ILE A 40 0.08 2.86 -0.38
CA ILE A 40 0.99 1.75 -0.73
C ILE A 40 1.44 1.86 -2.19
N SER A 41 0.49 2.02 -3.11
CA SER A 41 0.79 2.16 -4.54
C SER A 41 1.58 3.42 -4.85
N MET A 42 1.30 4.55 -4.20
CA MET A 42 2.03 5.80 -4.39
C MET A 42 3.48 5.68 -3.89
N TYR A 43 3.69 5.12 -2.69
CA TYR A 43 5.04 4.95 -2.13
C TYR A 43 5.91 4.02 -2.98
N TRP A 44 5.32 2.99 -3.56
CA TRP A 44 6.07 2.10 -4.44
C TRP A 44 6.25 2.67 -5.85
N LYS A 45 5.16 2.96 -6.58
CA LYS A 45 5.24 3.34 -8.01
C LYS A 45 5.89 4.70 -8.23
N CYS A 46 5.58 5.67 -7.38
CA CYS A 46 6.00 7.05 -7.61
C CYS A 46 7.31 7.40 -6.88
N ILE A 47 7.61 6.73 -5.75
CA ILE A 47 8.80 7.01 -4.93
C ILE A 47 9.82 5.87 -4.98
N GLY A 48 9.41 4.63 -5.28
CA GLY A 48 10.28 3.44 -5.21
C GLY A 48 10.62 3.01 -3.78
N SER A 49 9.88 3.50 -2.77
CA SER A 49 10.18 3.21 -1.36
C SER A 49 9.35 2.04 -0.85
N LEU A 50 9.96 0.85 -0.89
CA LEU A 50 9.40 -0.35 -0.25
C LEU A 50 9.12 -0.14 1.24
N SER A 51 10.04 0.53 1.95
CA SER A 51 9.91 0.79 3.40
C SER A 51 8.67 1.63 3.73
N CYS A 52 8.37 2.65 2.94
CA CYS A 52 7.19 3.49 3.16
C CYS A 52 5.90 2.77 2.76
N ALA A 53 5.94 1.96 1.70
CA ALA A 53 4.80 1.13 1.30
C ALA A 53 4.45 0.10 2.40
N LEU A 54 5.46 -0.53 3.01
CA LEU A 54 5.24 -1.45 4.13
C LEU A 54 4.66 -0.76 5.35
N ARG A 55 5.20 0.41 5.72
CA ARG A 55 4.64 1.18 6.84
C ARG A 55 3.17 1.54 6.61
N ALA A 56 2.83 2.00 5.39
CA ALA A 56 1.44 2.30 5.04
C ALA A 56 0.52 1.06 5.07
N PHE A 57 1.05 -0.15 4.85
CA PHE A 57 0.32 -1.39 5.00
C PHE A 57 0.17 -1.81 6.47
N ASP A 58 1.23 -1.65 7.27
CA ASP A 58 1.22 -1.98 8.69
C ASP A 58 0.26 -1.09 9.48
N ASP A 59 0.13 0.18 9.09
CA ASP A 59 -0.79 1.17 9.67
C ASP A 59 -2.29 0.85 9.40
N ILE A 60 -2.60 -0.18 8.58
CA ILE A 60 -3.97 -0.65 8.36
C ILE A 60 -4.41 -1.52 9.54
N GLU A 61 -5.38 -1.05 10.33
CA GLU A 61 -5.97 -1.82 11.43
C GLU A 61 -6.67 -3.09 10.95
N VAL A 62 -7.56 -2.97 9.95
CA VAL A 62 -8.31 -4.09 9.37
C VAL A 62 -7.91 -4.26 7.91
N LYS A 63 -7.03 -5.23 7.67
CA LYS A 63 -6.53 -5.57 6.34
C LYS A 63 -7.59 -6.36 5.58
N ASN A 64 -7.77 -6.03 4.31
CA ASN A 64 -8.66 -6.74 3.38
C ASN A 64 -7.88 -7.26 2.17
N SER A 65 -8.54 -8.02 1.29
CA SER A 65 -7.89 -8.62 0.12
C SER A 65 -7.18 -7.60 -0.77
N VAL A 66 -7.69 -6.36 -0.88
CA VAL A 66 -7.08 -5.32 -1.70
C VAL A 66 -5.78 -4.82 -1.07
N SER A 67 -5.72 -4.66 0.25
CA SER A 67 -4.49 -4.28 0.96
C SER A 67 -3.40 -5.35 0.87
N TRP A 68 -3.77 -6.61 1.03
CA TRP A 68 -2.86 -7.74 0.88
C TRP A 68 -2.32 -7.83 -0.55
N ASN A 69 -3.19 -7.72 -1.56
CA ASN A 69 -2.75 -7.72 -2.95
C ASN A 69 -1.82 -6.54 -3.24
N SER A 70 -2.12 -5.35 -2.71
CA SER A 70 -1.29 -4.16 -2.93
C SER A 70 0.14 -4.39 -2.46
N ILE A 71 0.33 -4.92 -1.25
CA ILE A 71 1.69 -5.15 -0.72
C ILE A 71 2.39 -6.36 -1.37
N ILE A 72 1.64 -7.39 -1.78
CA ILE A 72 2.18 -8.52 -2.55
C ILE A 72 2.69 -8.04 -3.92
N SER A 73 1.93 -7.21 -4.62
CA SER A 73 2.34 -6.61 -5.90
C SER A 73 3.59 -5.76 -5.74
N VAL A 74 3.72 -5.00 -4.64
CA VAL A 74 4.95 -4.25 -4.33
C VAL A 74 6.16 -5.17 -4.21
N TYR A 75 6.05 -6.28 -3.47
CA TYR A 75 7.16 -7.25 -3.37
C TYR A 75 7.46 -7.97 -4.69
N SER A 76 6.42 -8.28 -5.48
CA SER A 76 6.54 -8.90 -6.80
C SER A 76 7.31 -7.98 -7.76
N GLN A 77 6.93 -6.70 -7.83
CA GLN A 77 7.59 -5.70 -8.66
C GLN A 77 9.03 -5.40 -8.20
N ASN A 78 9.32 -5.56 -6.90
CA ASN A 78 10.67 -5.47 -6.36
C ASN A 78 11.53 -6.72 -6.65
N GLY A 79 10.98 -7.75 -7.31
CA GLY A 79 11.66 -9.03 -7.57
C GLY A 79 11.86 -9.89 -6.32
N ASN A 80 11.29 -9.51 -5.17
CA ASN A 80 11.41 -10.28 -3.93
C ASN A 80 10.27 -11.29 -3.80
N VAL A 81 10.32 -12.31 -4.64
CA VAL A 81 9.33 -13.39 -4.73
C VAL A 81 9.14 -14.09 -3.38
N ARG A 82 10.23 -14.31 -2.61
CA ARG A 82 10.16 -14.95 -1.29
C ARG A 82 9.31 -14.14 -0.31
N SER A 83 9.47 -12.82 -0.28
CA SER A 83 8.64 -11.97 0.57
C SER A 83 7.20 -11.88 0.07
N ALA A 84 6.98 -11.85 -1.25
CA ALA A 84 5.63 -11.91 -1.82
C ALA A 84 4.87 -13.17 -1.36
N PHE A 85 5.52 -14.34 -1.42
CA PHE A 85 4.93 -15.60 -0.92
C PHE A 85 4.68 -15.60 0.59
N LYS A 86 5.55 -14.97 1.38
CA LYS A 86 5.31 -14.80 2.82
C LYS A 86 4.07 -13.96 3.08
N MET A 87 3.91 -12.84 2.39
CA MET A 87 2.72 -11.98 2.54
C MET A 87 1.45 -12.72 2.10
N PHE A 88 1.52 -13.49 1.02
CA PHE A 88 0.42 -14.36 0.59
C PHE A 88 0.04 -15.40 1.64
N SER A 89 1.03 -16.03 2.27
CA SER A 89 0.77 -17.03 3.33
C SER A 89 0.12 -16.36 4.56
N SER A 90 0.61 -15.18 4.95
CA SER A 90 0.02 -14.40 6.04
C SER A 90 -1.43 -13.98 5.73
N MET A 91 -1.72 -13.58 4.48
CA MET A 91 -3.07 -13.25 4.02
C MET A 91 -4.05 -14.42 4.24
N GLN A 92 -3.63 -15.65 3.95
CA GLN A 92 -4.46 -16.85 4.15
C GLN A 92 -4.71 -17.13 5.64
N CYS A 93 -3.70 -16.95 6.49
CA CYS A 93 -3.85 -17.08 7.94
C CYS A 93 -4.82 -16.05 8.51
N ASP A 94 -4.84 -14.84 7.96
CA ASP A 94 -5.73 -13.73 8.34
C ASP A 94 -7.18 -13.90 7.83
N HIS A 95 -7.51 -15.10 7.31
CA HIS A 95 -8.83 -15.45 6.74
C HIS A 95 -9.28 -14.56 5.57
N SER A 96 -8.35 -13.77 5.01
CA SER A 96 -8.56 -13.00 3.80
C SER A 96 -8.44 -13.91 2.58
N ARG A 97 -9.48 -13.94 1.73
CA ARG A 97 -9.46 -14.77 0.51
C ARG A 97 -8.56 -14.13 -0.56
N PRO A 98 -7.56 -14.85 -1.10
CA PRO A 98 -6.84 -14.42 -2.29
C PRO A 98 -7.77 -14.17 -3.47
N THR A 99 -7.42 -13.22 -4.34
CA THR A 99 -8.17 -12.95 -5.57
C THR A 99 -7.28 -13.12 -6.79
N GLU A 100 -7.87 -13.08 -7.99
CA GLU A 100 -7.13 -13.21 -9.26
C GLU A 100 -5.99 -12.18 -9.43
N TYR A 101 -6.05 -11.06 -8.70
CA TYR A 101 -5.04 -10.00 -8.72
C TYR A 101 -3.85 -10.23 -7.78
N THR A 102 -3.80 -11.34 -7.05
CA THR A 102 -2.72 -11.58 -6.06
C THR A 102 -1.36 -11.87 -6.70
N PHE A 103 -1.34 -12.39 -7.93
CA PHE A 103 -0.11 -12.69 -8.69
C PHE A 103 -0.06 -11.98 -10.06
N GLY A 104 -1.06 -11.15 -10.38
CA GLY A 104 -1.16 -10.42 -11.65
C GLY A 104 -0.31 -9.15 -11.69
#